data_AF-A0A2G9YF87-F1
#
_entry.id   AF-A0A2G9YF87-F1
#
_cell.length_a   1.000
_cell.length_b   1.000
_cell.length_c   1.000
_cell.angle_alpha   90.00
_cell.angle_beta   90.00
_cell.angle_gamma   90.00
#
_symmetry.space_group_name_H-M   'P 1'
#
loop_
_entity.id
_entity.type
_entity.pdbx_description
1 polymer ?
#
loop_
_entity_poly.entity_id
_entity_poly.type
_entity_poly.pdbx_seq_one_letter_code
_entity_poly.pdbx_strand_id
1 'polypeptide(L)'
;MSSKSFTVSVEPTVLIWARESIGMAIDEVAKKTRGITADIIREWEKKDGTLKPTFAQVERLSMIYKRPLSAFLLPAPPKETPFPTDFRTLPSKEKQPLKPKTYLAIRKARRFQYSAIELIKELGEESKKLFIKANLSDDPEVLAEKTRGQLGVKGFFRSATFTKEDALNEWIKILENNGILVFQISITMNK
;
A
#
# COMPACT_ATOMS: atom_id res chain seq x y z
N MET A 1 -4.04 23.35 29.85
CA MET A 1 -2.62 23.29 30.26
C MET A 1 -1.77 23.70 29.06
N SER A 2 -0.99 24.77 29.18
CA SER A 2 -0.10 25.22 28.10
C SER A 2 1.05 24.22 27.97
N SER A 3 1.06 23.40 26.91
CA SER A 3 2.17 22.49 26.65
C SER A 3 3.38 23.31 26.21
N LYS A 4 4.51 23.18 26.91
CA LYS A 4 5.77 23.77 26.47
C LYS A 4 6.10 23.19 25.08
N SER A 5 6.05 24.04 24.08
CA SER A 5 6.45 23.74 22.71
C SER A 5 7.97 23.63 22.64
N PHE A 6 8.50 22.41 22.52
CA PHE A 6 9.91 22.18 22.20
C PHE A 6 10.08 21.65 20.77
N THR A 7 11.22 21.97 20.16
CA THR A 7 11.58 21.50 18.82
C THR A 7 12.16 20.09 18.88
N VAL A 8 11.89 19.31 17.84
CA VAL A 8 12.38 17.94 17.68
C VAL A 8 13.26 17.89 16.46
N SER A 9 14.43 17.28 16.58
CA SER A 9 15.27 16.97 15.42
C SER A 9 14.69 15.74 14.74
N VAL A 10 14.18 15.92 13.52
CA VAL A 10 13.66 14.85 12.67
C VAL A 10 14.52 14.82 11.42
N GLU A 11 14.94 13.62 11.01
CA GLU A 11 15.71 13.46 9.78
C GLU A 11 14.87 13.83 8.55
N PRO A 12 15.36 14.72 7.66
CA PRO A 12 14.60 15.15 6.48
C PRO A 12 14.14 13.99 5.60
N THR A 13 14.99 12.96 5.44
CA THR A 13 14.66 11.76 4.68
C THR A 13 13.48 10.99 5.28
N VAL A 14 13.32 11.01 6.61
CA VAL A 14 12.19 10.37 7.30
C VAL A 14 10.90 11.13 7.06
N LEU A 15 10.94 12.47 7.03
CA LEU A 15 9.78 13.29 6.69
C LEU A 15 9.30 13.04 5.25
N ILE A 16 10.24 13.03 4.30
CA ILE A 16 9.98 12.71 2.89
C ILE A 16 9.34 11.33 2.78
N TRP A 17 9.95 10.31 3.38
CA TRP A 17 9.41 8.95 3.38
C TRP A 17 7.99 8.90 3.97
N ALA A 18 7.75 9.53 5.10
CA ALA A 18 6.45 9.48 5.77
C ALA A 18 5.35 10.10 4.89
N ARG A 19 5.65 11.22 4.21
CA ARG A 19 4.76 11.92 3.27
C ARG A 19 4.54 11.13 1.97
N GLU A 20 5.61 10.70 1.32
CA GLU A 20 5.54 10.05 0.01
C GLU A 20 4.97 8.64 0.08
N SER A 21 5.23 7.92 1.18
CA SER A 21 4.69 6.58 1.36
C SER A 21 3.16 6.55 1.48
N ILE A 22 2.50 7.69 1.70
CA ILE A 22 1.03 7.86 1.69
C ILE A 22 0.55 8.63 0.44
N GLY A 23 1.46 8.95 -0.48
CA GLY A 23 1.16 9.62 -1.74
C GLY A 23 0.75 11.09 -1.63
N MET A 24 1.16 11.79 -0.58
CA MET A 24 0.78 13.20 -0.41
C MET A 24 1.84 14.13 -1.03
N ALA A 25 1.37 15.12 -1.77
CA ALA A 25 2.20 16.26 -2.18
C ALA A 25 2.32 17.26 -1.03
N ILE A 26 3.40 18.05 -1.02
CA ILE A 26 3.66 19.05 0.04
C ILE A 26 2.48 20.02 0.21
N ASP A 27 1.90 20.50 -0.88
CA ASP A 27 0.79 21.46 -0.83
C ASP A 27 -0.49 20.84 -0.24
N GLU A 28 -0.71 19.53 -0.41
CA GLU A 28 -1.83 18.83 0.24
C GLU A 28 -1.65 18.74 1.76
N VAL A 29 -0.41 18.55 2.22
CA VAL A 29 -0.09 18.50 3.66
C VAL A 29 -0.26 19.88 4.29
N ALA A 30 0.22 20.93 3.63
CA ALA A 30 0.06 22.31 4.09
C ALA A 30 -1.44 22.67 4.24
N LYS A 31 -2.28 22.31 3.27
CA LYS A 31 -3.75 22.51 3.34
C LYS A 31 -4.40 21.77 4.51
N LYS A 32 -3.86 20.60 4.90
CA LYS A 32 -4.38 19.79 6.01
C LYS A 32 -3.83 20.19 7.38
N THR A 33 -2.82 21.05 7.43
CA THR A 33 -2.15 21.39 8.68
C THR A 33 -2.17 22.88 8.96
N ARG A 34 -3.04 23.29 9.88
CA ARG A 34 -3.19 24.70 10.27
C ARG A 34 -1.86 25.26 10.78
N GLY A 35 -1.45 26.39 10.21
CA GLY A 35 -0.24 27.12 10.61
C GLY A 35 1.08 26.53 10.07
N ILE A 36 1.03 25.57 9.14
CA ILE A 36 2.22 25.07 8.44
C ILE A 36 2.05 25.34 6.95
N THR A 37 2.92 26.17 6.40
CA THR A 37 2.95 26.47 4.96
C THR A 37 3.73 25.42 4.19
N ALA A 38 3.54 25.36 2.88
CA ALA A 38 4.31 24.49 2.00
C ALA A 38 5.82 24.76 2.10
N ASP A 39 6.21 26.03 2.28
CA ASP A 39 7.62 26.42 2.41
C ASP A 39 8.24 25.91 3.72
N ILE A 40 7.49 25.92 4.82
CA ILE A 40 7.96 25.33 6.09
C ILE A 40 8.21 23.82 5.92
N ILE A 41 7.32 23.11 5.22
CA ILE A 41 7.50 21.68 4.96
C ILE A 41 8.72 21.44 4.06
N ARG A 42 8.89 22.25 3.00
CA ARG A 42 10.09 22.20 2.15
C ARG A 42 11.36 22.43 2.96
N GLU A 43 11.37 23.39 3.89
CA GLU A 43 12.50 23.63 4.78
C GLU A 43 12.79 22.43 5.68
N TRP A 44 11.77 21.78 6.23
CA TRP A 44 11.98 20.57 7.04
C TRP A 44 12.48 19.37 6.24
N GLU A 45 12.13 19.28 4.96
CA GLU A 45 12.55 18.20 4.06
C GLU A 45 13.92 18.46 3.40
N LYS A 46 14.50 19.65 3.56
CA LYS A 46 15.86 19.95 3.09
C LYS A 46 16.92 19.38 4.03
N LYS A 47 17.98 18.83 3.44
CA LYS A 47 19.16 18.35 4.19
C LYS A 47 19.80 19.44 5.04
N ASP A 48 19.93 20.64 4.48
CA ASP A 48 20.52 21.82 5.14
C ASP A 48 19.43 22.80 5.61
N GLY A 49 18.24 22.27 5.93
CA GLY A 49 17.11 23.05 6.43
C GLY A 49 17.40 23.67 7.80
N THR A 50 17.02 24.93 7.98
CA THR A 50 17.28 25.66 9.23
C THR A 50 16.13 25.54 10.24
N LEU A 51 14.92 25.30 9.73
CA LEU A 51 13.71 25.15 10.55
C LEU A 51 13.57 23.72 11.06
N LYS A 52 13.07 23.57 12.28
CA LYS A 52 12.74 22.26 12.87
C LYS A 52 11.29 22.21 13.33
N PRO A 53 10.59 21.08 13.14
CA PRO A 53 9.23 20.94 13.65
C PRO A 53 9.25 20.88 15.17
N THR A 54 8.20 21.41 15.79
CA THR A 54 7.88 21.19 17.20
C THR A 54 7.34 19.79 17.41
N PHE A 55 7.44 19.25 18.63
CA PHE A 55 6.89 17.93 18.96
C PHE A 55 5.39 17.83 18.59
N ALA A 56 4.61 18.86 18.89
CA ALA A 56 3.19 18.93 18.55
C ALA A 56 2.93 18.98 17.03
N GLN A 57 3.86 19.49 16.23
CA GLN A 57 3.77 19.44 14.77
C GLN A 57 4.11 18.03 14.26
N VAL A 58 5.15 17.38 14.80
CA VAL A 58 5.48 15.99 14.45
C VAL A 58 4.34 15.05 14.81
N GLU A 59 3.71 15.22 15.98
CA GLU A 59 2.53 14.45 16.38
C GLU A 59 1.38 14.62 15.38
N ARG A 60 1.08 15.85 14.95
CA ARG A 60 0.08 16.11 13.91
C ARG A 60 0.43 15.47 12.57
N LEU A 61 1.69 15.57 12.13
CA LEU A 61 2.15 14.93 10.90
C LEU A 61 2.02 13.41 10.99
N SER A 62 2.30 12.80 12.15
CA SER A 62 2.16 11.36 12.36
C SER A 62 0.71 10.89 12.11
N MET A 63 -0.27 11.67 12.58
CA MET A 63 -1.70 11.41 12.35
C MET A 63 -2.13 11.59 10.89
N ILE A 64 -1.54 12.55 10.16
CA ILE A 64 -1.83 12.82 8.74
C ILE A 64 -1.22 11.74 7.85
N TYR A 65 0.06 11.40 8.09
CA TYR A 65 0.82 10.42 7.31
C TYR A 65 0.48 8.97 7.67
N LYS A 66 -0.31 8.78 8.75
CA LYS A 66 -0.69 7.47 9.28
C LYS A 66 0.55 6.62 9.57
N ARG A 67 1.51 7.23 10.27
CA ARG A 67 2.74 6.62 10.75
C ARG A 67 2.82 6.78 12.26
N PRO A 68 3.35 5.79 12.99
CA PRO A 68 3.55 5.94 14.43
C PRO A 68 4.53 7.10 14.68
N LEU A 69 4.30 7.86 15.75
CA LEU A 69 5.14 9.00 16.12
C LEU A 69 6.62 8.60 16.26
N SER A 70 6.88 7.41 16.81
CA SER A 70 8.24 6.87 16.97
C SER A 70 9.00 6.72 15.65
N ALA A 71 8.32 6.54 14.52
CA ALA A 71 8.99 6.43 13.22
C ALA A 71 9.71 7.74 12.82
N PHE A 72 9.24 8.90 13.31
CA PHE A 72 9.88 10.20 13.04
C PHE A 72 11.15 10.42 13.87
N LEU A 73 11.41 9.56 14.85
CA LEU A 73 12.62 9.63 15.70
C LEU A 73 13.70 8.65 15.21
N LEU A 74 13.51 8.03 14.05
CA LEU A 74 14.51 7.16 13.43
C LEU A 74 15.61 7.97 12.76
N PRO A 75 16.86 7.47 12.75
CA PRO A 75 17.98 8.13 12.06
C PRO A 75 17.90 8.00 10.52
N ALA A 76 17.03 7.13 10.01
CA ALA A 76 16.80 6.94 8.58
C ALA A 76 15.42 6.30 8.35
N PRO A 77 14.85 6.41 7.13
CA PRO A 77 13.61 5.73 6.78
C PRO A 77 13.72 4.21 6.97
N PRO A 78 12.70 3.55 7.53
CA PRO A 78 12.69 2.10 7.60
C PRO A 78 12.60 1.49 6.20
N LYS A 79 13.13 0.27 6.04
CA LYS A 79 13.03 -0.48 4.79
C LYS A 79 11.57 -0.89 4.56
N GLU A 80 11.02 -0.53 3.41
CA GLU A 80 9.68 -0.93 3.00
C GLU A 80 9.68 -1.49 1.58
N THR A 81 8.83 -2.49 1.33
CA THR A 81 8.62 -3.03 -0.01
C THR A 81 8.03 -1.94 -0.91
N PRO A 82 8.56 -1.73 -2.13
CA PRO A 82 8.02 -0.73 -3.06
C PRO A 82 6.55 -1.05 -3.39
N PHE A 83 5.74 -0.02 -3.62
CA PHE A 83 4.34 -0.23 -4.02
C PHE A 83 4.27 -0.95 -5.37
N PRO A 84 3.26 -1.81 -5.58
CA PRO A 84 3.07 -2.47 -6.86
C PRO A 84 2.83 -1.43 -7.95
N THR A 85 3.32 -1.72 -9.16
CA THR A 85 3.03 -0.91 -10.34
C THR A 85 1.53 -0.86 -10.58
N ASP A 86 0.97 0.35 -10.71
CA ASP A 86 -0.43 0.51 -11.07
C ASP A 86 -0.62 0.26 -12.57
N PHE A 87 -1.22 -0.88 -12.91
CA PHE A 87 -1.58 -1.27 -14.27
C PHE A 87 -3.03 -0.91 -14.63
N ARG A 88 -3.76 -0.19 -13.77
CA ARG A 88 -5.17 0.19 -14.03
C ARG A 88 -5.32 1.32 -15.06
N THR A 89 -4.23 2.01 -15.40
CA THR A 89 -4.24 3.12 -16.36
C THR A 89 -3.88 2.62 -17.76
N LEU A 90 -4.75 2.91 -18.74
CA LEU A 90 -4.46 2.66 -20.15
C LEU A 90 -3.31 3.55 -20.65
N PRO A 91 -2.51 3.11 -21.65
CA PRO A 91 -1.33 3.84 -22.12
C PRO A 91 -1.58 5.29 -22.57
N SER A 92 -2.81 5.62 -22.98
CA SER A 92 -3.20 6.95 -23.49
C SER A 92 -3.58 7.97 -22.41
N LYS A 93 -3.59 7.58 -21.13
CA LYS A 93 -3.90 8.48 -20.02
C LYS A 93 -2.68 8.66 -19.12
N GLU A 94 -2.43 9.90 -18.69
CA GLU A 94 -1.43 10.17 -17.67
C GLU A 94 -1.69 9.31 -16.43
N LYS A 95 -0.65 8.64 -15.93
CA LYS A 95 -0.72 7.88 -14.68
C LYS A 95 -0.99 8.84 -13.54
N GLN A 96 -2.23 8.85 -13.05
CA GLN A 96 -2.56 9.60 -11.87
C GLN A 96 -1.99 8.90 -10.62
N PRO A 97 -1.42 9.66 -9.67
CA PRO A 97 -0.92 9.08 -8.44
C PRO A 97 -2.06 8.39 -7.67
N LEU A 98 -1.72 7.31 -6.98
CA LEU A 98 -2.63 6.64 -6.06
C LEU A 98 -3.08 7.64 -4.98
N LYS A 99 -4.35 7.57 -4.56
CA LYS A 99 -4.83 8.38 -3.43
C LYS A 99 -4.37 7.77 -2.10
N PRO A 100 -4.25 8.56 -1.03
CA PRO A 100 -3.90 8.09 0.32
C PRO A 100 -4.65 6.85 0.80
N LYS A 101 -5.96 6.75 0.51
CA LYS A 101 -6.78 5.59 0.87
C LYS A 101 -6.28 4.29 0.22
N THR A 102 -5.81 4.35 -1.03
CA THR A 102 -5.27 3.19 -1.74
C THR A 102 -3.93 2.76 -1.14
N TYR A 103 -3.06 3.72 -0.82
CA TYR A 103 -1.81 3.43 -0.09
C TYR A 103 -2.08 2.72 1.25
N LEU A 104 -3.08 3.17 2.01
CA LEU A 104 -3.48 2.51 3.27
C LEU A 104 -4.04 1.10 3.05
N ALA A 105 -4.84 0.90 2.01
CA ALA A 105 -5.34 -0.41 1.65
C ALA A 105 -4.20 -1.40 1.36
N ILE A 106 -3.18 -0.96 0.60
CA ILE A 106 -2.00 -1.78 0.30
C ILE A 106 -1.21 -2.10 1.57
N ARG A 107 -0.98 -1.11 2.45
CA ARG A 107 -0.32 -1.35 3.76
C ARG A 107 -1.11 -2.34 4.62
N LYS A 108 -2.43 -2.23 4.65
CA LYS A 108 -3.32 -3.14 5.39
C LYS A 108 -3.21 -4.56 4.83
N ALA A 109 -3.26 -4.73 3.51
CA ALA A 109 -3.09 -6.02 2.86
C ALA A 109 -1.73 -6.67 3.17
N ARG A 110 -0.64 -5.88 3.14
CA ARG A 110 0.70 -6.35 3.52
C ARG A 110 0.79 -6.77 4.98
N ARG A 111 0.17 -6.02 5.89
CA ARG A 111 0.10 -6.40 7.30
C ARG A 111 -0.59 -7.75 7.46
N PHE A 112 -1.73 -7.97 6.80
CA PHE A 112 -2.41 -9.26 6.84
C PHE A 112 -1.59 -10.38 6.22
N GLN A 113 -0.90 -10.12 5.10
CA GLN A 113 0.01 -11.08 4.50
C GLN A 113 1.12 -11.48 5.47
N TYR A 114 1.75 -10.52 6.16
CA TYR A 114 2.77 -10.80 7.16
C TYR A 114 2.23 -11.65 8.30
N SER A 115 1.08 -11.26 8.88
CA SER A 115 0.45 -12.02 9.96
C SER A 115 0.05 -13.44 9.53
N ALA A 116 -0.42 -13.63 8.30
CA ALA A 116 -0.75 -14.95 7.78
C ALA A 116 0.50 -15.83 7.61
N ILE A 117 1.60 -15.27 7.09
CA ILE A 117 2.88 -15.99 6.96
C ILE A 117 3.42 -16.40 8.34
N GLU A 118 3.35 -15.50 9.32
CA GLU A 118 3.77 -15.76 10.70
C GLU A 118 2.92 -16.89 11.32
N LEU A 119 1.61 -16.83 11.18
CA LEU A 119 0.69 -17.85 11.69
C LEU A 119 0.92 -19.23 11.04
N ILE A 120 1.06 -19.28 9.71
CA ILE A 120 1.36 -20.54 8.98
C ILE A 120 2.65 -21.17 9.52
N LYS A 121 3.67 -20.34 9.76
CA LYS A 121 4.95 -20.79 10.31
C LYS A 121 4.80 -21.34 11.74
N GLU A 122 4.05 -20.66 12.59
CA GLU A 122 3.81 -21.10 13.98
C GLU A 122 3.02 -22.41 14.05
N LEU A 123 2.09 -22.62 13.13
CA LEU A 123 1.33 -23.87 13.01
C LEU A 123 2.13 -25.02 12.39
N GLY A 124 3.34 -24.76 11.89
CA GLY A 124 4.16 -25.76 11.19
C GLY A 124 3.57 -26.18 9.83
N GLU A 125 2.69 -25.36 9.25
CA GLU A 125 2.09 -25.61 7.95
C GLU A 125 2.98 -25.05 6.82
N GLU A 126 2.83 -25.62 5.62
CA GLU A 126 3.47 -25.08 4.42
C GLU A 126 2.48 -24.29 3.58
N SER A 127 2.89 -23.10 3.14
CA SER A 127 2.10 -22.34 2.17
C SER A 127 2.15 -23.00 0.80
N LYS A 128 0.98 -23.17 0.18
CA LYS A 128 0.89 -23.58 -1.23
C LYS A 128 1.54 -22.50 -2.09
N LYS A 129 2.58 -22.88 -2.84
CA LYS A 129 3.27 -21.99 -3.77
C LYS A 129 2.72 -22.21 -5.17
N LEU A 130 2.19 -21.15 -5.77
CA LEU A 130 1.87 -21.14 -7.19
C LEU A 130 3.12 -20.77 -7.98
N PHE A 131 3.55 -21.69 -8.85
CA PHE A 131 4.70 -21.50 -9.72
C PHE A 131 4.22 -21.19 -11.14
N ILE A 132 3.81 -19.93 -11.34
CA ILE A 132 3.47 -19.40 -12.66
C ILE A 132 4.62 -18.48 -13.08
N LYS A 133 5.40 -18.92 -14.06
CA LYS A 133 6.41 -18.11 -14.77
C LYS A 133 5.97 -17.99 -16.22
N ALA A 134 6.13 -16.80 -16.78
CA ALA A 134 5.76 -16.49 -18.15
C ALA A 134 6.75 -15.49 -18.74
N ASN A 135 6.98 -15.59 -20.05
CA ASN A 135 7.71 -14.64 -20.86
C ASN A 135 6.77 -13.97 -21.87
N LEU A 136 7.18 -12.82 -22.40
CA LEU A 136 6.40 -12.10 -23.42
C LEU A 136 6.27 -12.87 -24.76
N SER A 137 7.14 -13.84 -24.99
CA SER A 137 7.12 -14.72 -26.16
C SER A 137 6.20 -15.93 -26.00
N ASP A 138 5.69 -16.18 -24.80
CA ASP A 138 4.86 -17.36 -24.53
C ASP A 138 3.48 -17.20 -25.16
N ASP A 139 2.91 -18.29 -25.65
CA ASP A 139 1.55 -18.31 -26.17
C ASP A 139 0.55 -18.05 -25.03
N PRO A 140 -0.32 -17.02 -25.13
CA PRO A 140 -1.25 -16.64 -24.07
C PRO A 140 -2.32 -17.71 -23.81
N GLU A 141 -2.76 -18.46 -24.81
CA GLU A 141 -3.78 -19.50 -24.66
C GLU A 141 -3.22 -20.70 -23.90
N VAL A 142 -2.02 -21.16 -24.30
CA VAL A 142 -1.31 -22.25 -23.64
C VAL A 142 -0.99 -21.90 -22.18
N LEU A 143 -0.52 -20.68 -21.93
CA LEU A 143 -0.25 -20.19 -20.58
C LEU A 143 -1.52 -20.16 -19.73
N ALA A 144 -2.64 -19.65 -20.29
CA ALA A 144 -3.91 -19.60 -19.59
C ALA A 144 -4.43 -21.00 -19.22
N GLU A 145 -4.33 -21.96 -20.14
CA GLU A 145 -4.73 -23.36 -19.88
C GLU A 145 -3.87 -23.98 -18.76
N LYS A 146 -2.55 -23.82 -18.82
CA LYS A 146 -1.62 -24.27 -17.78
C LYS A 146 -1.94 -23.65 -16.41
N THR A 147 -2.20 -22.34 -16.37
CA THR A 147 -2.55 -21.64 -15.12
C THR A 147 -3.89 -22.13 -14.56
N ARG A 148 -4.92 -22.31 -15.40
CA ARG A 148 -6.20 -22.90 -14.95
C ARG A 148 -6.02 -24.31 -14.40
N GLY A 149 -5.21 -25.13 -15.05
CA GLY A 149 -4.86 -26.47 -14.60
C GLY A 149 -4.21 -26.47 -13.21
N GLN A 150 -3.23 -25.58 -12.98
CA GLN A 150 -2.60 -25.42 -11.65
C GLN A 150 -3.57 -24.94 -10.58
N LEU A 151 -4.50 -24.04 -10.91
CA LEU A 151 -5.52 -23.55 -10.00
C LEU A 151 -6.66 -24.56 -9.75
N GLY A 152 -6.70 -25.67 -10.50
CA GLY A 152 -7.76 -26.68 -10.39
C GLY A 152 -9.07 -26.28 -11.06
N VAL A 153 -9.04 -25.31 -11.98
CA VAL A 153 -10.23 -24.81 -12.69
C VAL A 153 -10.55 -25.76 -13.85
N LYS A 154 -11.45 -26.72 -13.62
CA LYS A 154 -11.88 -27.73 -14.63
C LYS A 154 -13.00 -27.25 -15.56
N GLY A 155 -13.37 -25.97 -15.48
CA GLY A 155 -14.45 -25.35 -16.23
C GLY A 155 -15.22 -24.38 -15.34
N PHE A 156 -15.84 -23.36 -15.92
CA PHE A 156 -16.75 -22.50 -15.17
C PHE A 156 -18.12 -23.14 -15.07
N PHE A 157 -18.73 -23.07 -13.89
CA PHE A 157 -20.14 -23.41 -13.71
C PHE A 157 -20.99 -22.47 -14.57
N ARG A 158 -21.51 -22.98 -15.69
CA ARG A 158 -22.51 -22.29 -16.50
C ARG A 158 -23.88 -22.70 -15.96
N SER A 159 -24.44 -21.90 -15.06
CA SER A 159 -25.86 -22.00 -14.67
C SER A 159 -26.61 -20.77 -15.14
N ALA A 160 -27.87 -20.94 -15.55
CA ALA A 160 -28.77 -19.84 -15.91
C ALA A 160 -29.05 -18.88 -14.72
N THR A 161 -28.79 -19.33 -13.49
CA THR A 161 -28.97 -18.56 -12.24
C THR A 161 -27.69 -17.95 -11.71
N PHE A 162 -26.56 -18.11 -12.40
CA PHE A 162 -25.25 -17.70 -11.91
C PHE A 162 -25.11 -16.18 -11.96
N THR A 163 -25.00 -15.53 -10.79
CA THR A 163 -24.83 -14.07 -10.72
C THR A 163 -23.35 -13.67 -10.85
N LYS A 164 -23.09 -12.37 -11.00
CA LYS A 164 -21.71 -11.84 -11.05
C LYS A 164 -21.00 -12.00 -9.71
N GLU A 165 -21.77 -11.87 -8.63
CA GLU A 165 -21.33 -12.04 -7.25
C GLU A 165 -20.92 -13.49 -6.99
N ASP A 166 -21.73 -14.46 -7.45
CA ASP A 166 -21.40 -15.88 -7.36
C ASP A 166 -20.10 -16.21 -8.10
N ALA A 167 -19.93 -15.65 -9.30
CA ALA A 167 -18.72 -15.81 -10.10
C ALA A 167 -17.47 -15.30 -9.36
N LEU A 168 -17.57 -14.12 -8.75
CA LEU A 168 -16.47 -13.51 -8.00
C LEU A 168 -16.12 -14.34 -6.75
N ASN A 169 -17.13 -14.76 -5.98
CA ASN A 169 -16.93 -15.55 -4.77
C ASN A 169 -16.27 -16.90 -5.07
N GLU A 170 -16.67 -17.57 -6.16
CA GLU A 170 -16.06 -18.82 -6.57
C GLU A 170 -14.59 -18.63 -6.97
N TRP A 171 -14.27 -17.54 -7.69
CA TRP A 171 -12.88 -17.20 -8.00
C TRP A 171 -12.03 -16.95 -6.75
N ILE A 172 -12.58 -16.22 -5.79
CA ILE A 172 -11.89 -15.94 -4.52
C ILE A 172 -11.57 -17.26 -3.81
N LYS A 173 -12.57 -18.14 -3.70
CA LYS A 173 -12.41 -19.46 -3.10
C LYS A 173 -11.34 -20.30 -3.80
N ILE A 174 -11.32 -20.30 -5.14
CA ILE A 174 -10.29 -21.00 -5.93
C ILE A 174 -8.89 -20.46 -5.61
N LEU A 175 -8.73 -19.13 -5.57
CA LEU A 175 -7.45 -18.50 -5.28
C LEU A 175 -6.99 -18.78 -3.84
N GLU A 176 -7.88 -18.66 -2.86
CA GLU A 176 -7.59 -18.88 -1.43
C GLU A 176 -7.23 -20.34 -1.15
N ASN A 177 -7.93 -21.30 -1.77
CA ASN A 177 -7.60 -22.73 -1.68
C ASN A 177 -6.20 -23.06 -2.23
N ASN A 178 -5.63 -22.18 -3.05
CA ASN A 178 -4.29 -22.27 -3.61
C ASN A 178 -3.26 -21.38 -2.87
N GLY A 179 -3.61 -20.85 -1.70
CA GLY A 179 -2.71 -20.05 -0.87
C GLY A 179 -2.59 -18.57 -1.29
N ILE A 180 -3.44 -18.09 -2.21
CA ILE A 180 -3.53 -16.67 -2.55
C ILE A 180 -4.64 -16.04 -1.72
N LEU A 181 -4.26 -15.23 -0.74
CA LEU A 181 -5.22 -14.46 0.06
C LEU A 181 -5.81 -13.31 -0.78
N VAL A 182 -7.13 -13.18 -0.80
CA VAL A 182 -7.83 -12.12 -1.52
C VAL A 182 -8.47 -11.15 -0.53
N PHE A 183 -8.07 -9.88 -0.61
CA PHE A 183 -8.62 -8.83 0.25
C PHE A 183 -9.48 -7.86 -0.56
N GLN A 184 -10.78 -7.79 -0.24
CA GLN A 184 -11.68 -6.79 -0.78
C GLN A 184 -11.66 -5.54 0.10
N ILE A 185 -10.89 -4.53 -0.29
CA ILE A 185 -10.77 -3.28 0.46
C ILE A 185 -11.29 -2.14 -0.42
N SER A 186 -12.24 -1.36 0.13
CA SER A 186 -12.71 -0.15 -0.54
C SER A 186 -11.57 0.84 -0.73
N ILE A 187 -11.31 1.18 -1.99
CA ILE A 187 -10.37 2.24 -2.37
C ILE A 187 -11.16 3.35 -3.07
N THR A 188 -10.70 4.59 -2.93
CA THR A 188 -11.32 5.68 -3.68
C THR A 188 -10.82 5.64 -5.12
N MET A 189 -11.75 5.55 -6.06
CA MET A 189 -11.45 5.74 -7.49
C MET A 189 -10.99 7.19 -7.69
N ASN A 190 -9.98 7.38 -8.54
CA ASN A 190 -9.69 8.70 -9.07
C ASN A 190 -10.92 9.12 -9.90
N LYS A 191 -11.74 10.03 -9.35
CA LYS A 191 -12.72 10.79 -10.15
C LYS A 191 -11.98 11.90 -10.87
#